data_AF-A0A6M4MGF3-F1
#
_entry.id   AF-A0A6M4MGF3-F1
#
_cell.length_a   1.000
_cell.length_b   1.000
_cell.length_c   1.000
_cell.angle_alpha   90.00
_cell.angle_beta   90.00
_cell.angle_gamma   90.00
#
_symmetry.space_group_name_H-M   'P 1'
#
loop_
_entity.id
_entity.type
_entity.pdbx_description
1 polymer ?
#
loop_
_entity_poly.entity_id
_entity_poly.type
_entity_poly.pdbx_seq_one_letter_code
_entity_poly.pdbx_strand_id
1 'polypeptide(L)'
;MKTSLLITLITLLSPLAVYAQTSPENIADPAVESPQEPAATVEEVKENTGIDDAYAHVSEQATAFVDRKREQFRQKGKQVFIYSGAAMISVRPTHPGWGDARVLAYQEALQKAREELLRQLYLDVSSETIRRSFKSNQLPEFSPEEMQSSNMLGAVLDKLVALSDAVINEELEELGVDPAQYASAPPTKRKLMMQKAITQTISTRARGDISGTMTLKSYEATDDEGNTAVAVVIATSNKMKNMLADFRQSKGNITPQPNRAKQPINEYLVQNKENLMFTIGTKVLWDEKGYPVLASFGMAGNDCNPSDYESCVDNREFSFISARNSALANFAEAYNLRGKVESEQTKGKDRRKDSTATLTENRDTETVEETVTKLINETQQMSQMTSSVKGLVGIQTAFQWTVKHPITNREINGVVMLWHPETEKSTRSFKEGVKRSSPKSTGKDTRYKVGSNEGLDSDDENF
;
A
#
# COMPACT_ATOMS: atom_id res chain seq x y z
N MET A 1 -45.19 -76.01 34.91
CA MET A 1 -45.03 -74.87 35.85
C MET A 1 -43.92 -73.99 35.28
N LYS A 2 -44.21 -72.75 34.85
CA LYS A 2 -43.98 -71.51 35.64
C LYS A 2 -42.52 -71.41 36.12
N THR A 3 -41.71 -70.38 35.95
CA THR A 3 -41.74 -69.05 35.30
C THR A 3 -40.33 -68.46 35.55
N SER A 4 -39.83 -67.62 34.63
CA SER A 4 -38.89 -66.49 34.80
C SER A 4 -37.62 -66.60 35.67
N LEU A 5 -36.47 -66.22 35.08
CA LEU A 5 -35.80 -64.96 35.44
C LEU A 5 -34.87 -64.45 34.32
N LEU A 6 -35.20 -63.25 33.83
CA LEU A 6 -34.33 -62.30 33.14
C LEU A 6 -33.31 -61.72 34.14
N ILE A 7 -32.09 -61.40 33.69
CA ILE A 7 -31.29 -60.18 34.03
C ILE A 7 -30.08 -60.19 33.06
N THR A 8 -30.16 -59.50 31.92
CA THR A 8 -29.61 -58.16 31.62
C THR A 8 -28.07 -58.09 31.60
N LEU A 9 -27.50 -58.26 30.40
CA LEU A 9 -26.08 -58.04 30.09
C LEU A 9 -25.89 -56.56 29.75
N ILE A 10 -25.11 -55.84 30.57
CA ILE A 10 -24.74 -54.44 30.35
C ILE A 10 -23.64 -54.39 29.29
N THR A 11 -23.99 -54.02 28.06
CA THR A 11 -23.02 -53.66 27.01
C THR A 11 -22.47 -52.26 27.29
N LEU A 12 -21.21 -52.18 27.68
CA LEU A 12 -20.43 -50.94 27.68
C LEU A 12 -20.24 -50.45 26.24
N LEU A 13 -21.09 -49.53 25.79
CA LEU A 13 -20.79 -48.66 24.65
C LEU A 13 -19.84 -47.57 25.15
N SER A 14 -18.56 -47.70 24.84
CA SER A 14 -17.60 -46.60 24.89
C SER A 14 -17.96 -45.57 23.81
N PRO A 15 -18.22 -44.28 24.15
CA PRO A 15 -18.38 -43.26 23.13
C PRO A 15 -17.01 -42.97 22.52
N LEU A 16 -16.84 -43.36 21.26
CA LEU A 16 -15.84 -42.75 20.39
C LEU A 16 -16.17 -41.27 20.32
N ALA A 17 -15.50 -40.47 21.14
CA ALA A 17 -15.46 -39.03 20.97
C ALA A 17 -14.79 -38.76 19.63
N VAL A 18 -15.63 -38.61 18.60
CA VAL A 18 -15.25 -37.96 17.36
C VAL A 18 -14.81 -36.57 17.76
N TYR A 19 -13.49 -36.36 17.88
CA TYR A 19 -12.92 -35.02 17.80
C TYR A 19 -13.27 -34.52 16.41
N ALA A 20 -14.41 -33.83 16.31
CA ALA A 20 -14.62 -32.88 15.25
C ALA A 20 -13.44 -31.92 15.35
N GLN A 21 -12.48 -32.09 14.44
CA GLN A 21 -11.53 -31.05 14.11
C GLN A 21 -12.40 -29.89 13.62
N THR A 22 -12.78 -29.02 14.56
CA THR A 22 -13.27 -27.70 14.23
C THR A 22 -12.12 -27.07 13.46
N SER A 23 -12.22 -27.08 12.12
CA SER A 23 -11.46 -26.19 11.27
C SER A 23 -11.48 -24.83 11.96
N PRO A 24 -10.32 -24.20 12.23
CA PRO A 24 -10.33 -22.88 12.82
C PRO A 24 -11.22 -22.04 11.90
N GLU A 25 -12.32 -21.54 12.45
CA GLU A 25 -13.18 -20.60 11.76
C GLU A 25 -12.28 -19.55 11.12
N ASN A 26 -12.63 -19.19 9.90
CA ASN A 26 -11.92 -18.24 9.06
C ASN A 26 -11.96 -16.87 9.75
N ILE A 27 -11.06 -16.61 10.70
CA ILE A 27 -11.12 -15.40 11.53
C ILE A 27 -10.59 -14.22 10.72
N ALA A 28 -11.52 -13.40 10.25
CA ALA A 28 -11.37 -12.34 9.25
C ALA A 28 -10.25 -11.29 9.45
N ASP A 29 -9.18 -11.26 8.65
CA ASP A 29 -8.16 -10.18 8.75
C ASP A 29 -8.63 -8.92 8.00
N PRO A 30 -8.88 -7.80 8.66
CA PRO A 30 -9.45 -6.60 8.04
C PRO A 30 -8.51 -5.87 7.08
N ALA A 31 -7.18 -6.06 7.16
CA ALA A 31 -6.33 -5.53 6.09
C ALA A 31 -6.69 -6.20 4.75
N VAL A 32 -7.13 -7.46 4.80
CA VAL A 32 -7.53 -8.30 3.65
C VAL A 32 -9.06 -8.36 3.45
N GLU A 33 -9.83 -8.02 4.49
CA GLU A 33 -11.29 -8.23 4.60
C GLU A 33 -12.04 -6.95 5.00
N SER A 34 -11.41 -5.79 4.84
CA SER A 34 -12.13 -4.52 4.92
C SER A 34 -13.27 -4.54 3.90
N PRO A 35 -14.45 -3.98 4.23
CA PRO A 35 -15.48 -3.73 3.25
C PRO A 35 -14.87 -3.07 2.01
N GLN A 36 -15.26 -3.56 0.84
CA GLN A 36 -14.82 -2.98 -0.42
C GLN A 36 -15.54 -1.64 -0.61
N GLU A 37 -14.96 -0.61 0.00
CA GLU A 37 -15.49 0.73 0.08
C GLU A 37 -14.37 1.77 -0.12
N PRO A 38 -14.70 2.96 -0.65
CA PRO A 38 -13.79 4.10 -0.68
C PRO A 38 -13.28 4.50 0.71
N ALA A 39 -12.15 5.20 0.76
CA ALA A 39 -11.54 5.63 2.03
C ALA A 39 -12.33 6.76 2.74
N ALA A 40 -13.14 7.54 2.02
CA ALA A 40 -14.12 8.45 2.57
C ALA A 40 -15.27 8.64 1.55
N THR A 41 -16.34 9.32 1.95
CA THR A 41 -17.42 9.72 1.03
C THR A 41 -17.56 11.23 0.88
N VAL A 42 -18.20 11.65 -0.21
CA VAL A 42 -18.57 13.05 -0.45
C VAL A 42 -19.41 13.61 0.70
N GLU A 43 -20.32 12.83 1.26
CA GLU A 43 -21.17 13.22 2.39
C GLU A 43 -20.33 13.47 3.64
N GLU A 44 -19.42 12.57 3.99
CA GLU A 44 -18.52 12.73 5.14
C GLU A 44 -17.70 14.05 5.03
N VAL A 45 -17.19 14.37 3.84
CA VAL A 45 -16.41 15.60 3.61
C VAL A 45 -17.29 16.85 3.66
N LYS A 46 -18.55 16.77 3.21
CA LYS A 46 -19.49 17.89 3.31
C LYS A 46 -19.90 18.18 4.75
N GLU A 47 -20.08 17.14 5.56
CA GLU A 47 -20.38 17.27 6.98
C GLU A 47 -19.20 17.84 7.78
N ASN A 48 -17.97 17.58 7.34
CA ASN A 48 -16.74 18.08 7.94
C ASN A 48 -16.36 19.50 7.47
N THR A 49 -17.32 20.42 7.46
CA THR A 49 -17.10 21.84 7.14
C THR A 49 -17.56 22.75 8.27
N GLY A 50 -16.96 23.94 8.38
CA GLY A 50 -17.32 24.91 9.41
C GLY A 50 -16.94 24.45 10.82
N ILE A 51 -15.74 23.88 10.93
CA ILE A 51 -15.15 23.40 12.18
C ILE A 51 -14.06 24.39 12.65
N ASP A 52 -13.76 24.40 13.95
CA ASP A 52 -12.81 25.36 14.55
C ASP A 52 -11.36 25.12 14.10
N ASP A 53 -10.88 23.87 14.17
CA ASP A 53 -9.53 23.47 13.74
C ASP A 53 -9.61 22.21 12.88
N ALA A 54 -9.39 22.38 11.57
CA ALA A 54 -9.42 21.28 10.61
C ALA A 54 -8.39 20.19 10.92
N TYR A 55 -7.18 20.57 11.32
CA TYR A 55 -6.09 19.64 11.58
C TYR A 55 -6.38 18.79 12.82
N ALA A 56 -6.78 19.43 13.91
CA ALA A 56 -7.13 18.75 15.15
C ALA A 56 -8.30 17.79 14.91
N HIS A 57 -9.33 18.24 14.19
CA HIS A 57 -10.52 17.44 13.91
C HIS A 57 -10.22 16.15 13.13
N VAL A 58 -9.52 16.24 11.98
CA VAL A 58 -9.19 15.03 11.20
C VAL A 58 -8.24 14.10 11.96
N SER A 59 -7.36 14.67 12.80
CA SER A 59 -6.44 13.90 13.64
C SER A 59 -7.18 13.13 14.73
N GLU A 60 -8.17 13.75 15.37
CA GLU A 60 -9.04 13.12 16.37
C GLU A 60 -9.90 12.02 15.73
N GLN A 61 -10.54 12.30 14.58
CA GLN A 61 -11.32 11.30 13.84
C GLN A 61 -10.48 10.07 13.49
N ALA A 62 -9.27 10.29 12.98
CA ALA A 62 -8.35 9.23 12.63
C ALA A 62 -7.90 8.43 13.86
N THR A 63 -7.54 9.11 14.95
CA THR A 63 -7.13 8.46 16.22
C THR A 63 -8.26 7.62 16.80
N ALA A 64 -9.47 8.17 16.87
CA ALA A 64 -10.64 7.46 17.34
C ALA A 64 -10.96 6.23 16.46
N PHE A 65 -10.78 6.32 15.15
CA PHE A 65 -10.92 5.17 14.25
C PHE A 65 -9.85 4.10 14.52
N VAL A 66 -8.60 4.51 14.67
CA VAL A 66 -7.46 3.61 14.98
C VAL A 66 -7.72 2.87 16.29
N ASP A 67 -8.10 3.57 17.36
CA ASP A 67 -8.33 2.99 18.67
C ASP A 67 -9.49 1.99 18.67
N ARG A 68 -10.62 2.35 18.04
CA ARG A 68 -11.75 1.43 17.86
C ARG A 68 -11.33 0.16 17.11
N LYS A 69 -10.55 0.30 16.04
CA LYS A 69 -10.10 -0.85 15.23
C LYS A 69 -9.09 -1.72 15.98
N ARG A 70 -8.12 -1.12 16.65
CA ARG A 70 -7.15 -1.84 17.50
C ARG A 70 -7.86 -2.64 18.58
N GLU A 71 -8.85 -2.06 19.26
CA GLU A 71 -9.63 -2.76 20.26
C GLU A 71 -10.40 -3.95 19.68
N GLN A 72 -11.08 -3.75 18.54
CA GLN A 72 -11.77 -4.83 17.82
C GLN A 72 -10.85 -5.98 17.44
N PHE A 73 -9.58 -5.72 17.14
CA PHE A 73 -8.61 -6.76 16.75
C PHE A 73 -7.98 -7.44 17.94
N ARG A 74 -7.71 -6.70 19.01
CA ARG A 74 -7.27 -7.25 20.29
C ARG A 74 -8.28 -8.26 20.84
N GLN A 75 -9.57 -7.92 20.81
CA GLN A 75 -10.65 -8.84 21.23
C GLN A 75 -10.74 -10.11 20.38
N LYS A 76 -10.28 -10.06 19.12
CA LYS A 76 -10.27 -11.19 18.18
C LYS A 76 -8.91 -11.93 18.15
N GLY A 77 -7.97 -11.57 19.03
CA GLY A 77 -6.63 -12.17 19.06
C GLY A 77 -5.80 -11.93 17.81
N LYS A 78 -6.03 -10.82 17.09
CA LYS A 78 -5.35 -10.53 15.81
C LYS A 78 -4.22 -9.52 15.97
N GLN A 79 -3.09 -9.82 15.34
CA GLN A 79 -1.95 -8.92 15.25
C GLN A 79 -2.05 -8.07 13.98
N VAL A 80 -2.67 -6.90 14.11
CA VAL A 80 -2.79 -5.90 13.03
C VAL A 80 -2.20 -4.59 13.53
N PHE A 81 -1.32 -4.01 12.74
CA PHE A 81 -0.71 -2.72 13.00
C PHE A 81 -1.50 -1.65 12.26
N ILE A 82 -1.96 -0.61 12.96
CA ILE A 82 -2.81 0.44 12.39
C ILE A 82 -2.32 1.77 12.90
N TYR A 83 -2.07 2.72 12.00
CA TYR A 83 -1.60 4.06 12.33
C TYR A 83 -2.30 5.07 11.45
N SER A 84 -2.26 6.31 11.91
CA SER A 84 -2.74 7.46 11.16
C SER A 84 -1.64 8.51 11.06
N GLY A 85 -1.75 9.35 10.04
CA GLY A 85 -0.98 10.58 9.92
C GLY A 85 -1.88 11.67 9.34
N ALA A 86 -1.59 12.93 9.66
CA ALA A 86 -2.37 14.08 9.24
C ALA A 86 -1.47 15.19 8.65
N ALA A 87 -2.01 15.92 7.68
CA ALA A 87 -1.33 17.00 6.99
C ALA A 87 -2.30 18.12 6.61
N MET A 88 -1.81 19.35 6.60
CA MET A 88 -2.53 20.51 6.09
C MET A 88 -2.37 20.62 4.58
N ILE A 89 -3.44 20.99 3.89
CA ILE A 89 -3.36 21.47 2.51
C ILE A 89 -2.72 22.86 2.55
N SER A 90 -1.59 23.01 1.86
CA SER A 90 -0.71 24.19 2.03
C SER A 90 -1.24 25.50 1.45
N VAL A 91 -2.32 25.44 0.67
CA VAL A 91 -2.92 26.58 -0.01
C VAL A 91 -4.43 26.59 0.22
N ARG A 92 -5.05 27.76 0.11
CA ARG A 92 -6.50 27.91 0.26
C ARG A 92 -7.26 27.26 -0.91
N PRO A 93 -8.52 26.80 -0.69
CA PRO A 93 -9.44 26.32 -1.74
C PRO A 93 -9.54 27.16 -3.02
N THR A 94 -9.40 28.48 -2.88
CA THR A 94 -9.50 29.45 -3.97
C THR A 94 -8.23 29.52 -4.82
N HIS A 95 -7.15 28.86 -4.41
CA HIS A 95 -5.90 28.84 -5.15
C HIS A 95 -6.00 27.91 -6.39
N PRO A 96 -5.45 28.28 -7.56
CA PRO A 96 -5.45 27.41 -8.75
C PRO A 96 -4.76 26.07 -8.48
N GLY A 97 -3.60 26.10 -7.81
CA GLY A 97 -2.82 24.92 -7.42
C GLY A 97 -3.35 24.12 -6.22
N TRP A 98 -4.61 24.30 -5.84
CA TRP A 98 -5.18 23.62 -4.68
C TRP A 98 -5.29 22.10 -4.89
N GLY A 99 -5.56 21.66 -6.12
CA GLY A 99 -5.68 20.24 -6.44
C GLY A 99 -4.38 19.50 -6.16
N ASP A 100 -3.25 20.01 -6.66
CA ASP A 100 -1.94 19.41 -6.40
C ASP A 100 -1.52 19.51 -4.93
N ALA A 101 -1.77 20.65 -4.27
CA ALA A 101 -1.51 20.78 -2.84
C ALA A 101 -2.30 19.78 -2.00
N ARG A 102 -3.54 19.46 -2.39
CA ARG A 102 -4.35 18.41 -1.76
C ARG A 102 -3.71 17.04 -1.92
N VAL A 103 -3.28 16.68 -3.14
CA VAL A 103 -2.61 15.39 -3.39
C VAL A 103 -1.35 15.26 -2.55
N LEU A 104 -0.54 16.32 -2.45
CA LEU A 104 0.65 16.35 -1.61
C LEU A 104 0.32 16.18 -0.13
N ALA A 105 -0.77 16.79 0.36
CA ALA A 105 -1.21 16.60 1.74
C ALA A 105 -1.61 15.15 2.04
N TYR A 106 -2.32 14.48 1.12
CA TYR A 106 -2.64 13.05 1.27
C TYR A 106 -1.36 12.18 1.29
N GLN A 107 -0.38 12.49 0.44
CA GLN A 107 0.92 11.80 0.44
C GLN A 107 1.69 12.04 1.74
N GLU A 108 1.71 13.28 2.24
CA GLU A 108 2.34 13.64 3.52
C GLU A 108 1.68 12.91 4.70
N ALA A 109 0.35 12.88 4.75
CA ALA A 109 -0.42 12.16 5.76
C ALA A 109 -0.14 10.64 5.73
N LEU A 110 -0.12 10.04 4.54
CA LEU A 110 0.23 8.63 4.34
C LEU A 110 1.67 8.34 4.80
N GLN A 111 2.61 9.22 4.48
CA GLN A 111 4.02 9.08 4.87
C GLN A 111 4.20 9.21 6.39
N LYS A 112 3.54 10.18 7.05
CA LYS A 112 3.54 10.29 8.51
C LYS A 112 2.98 9.04 9.19
N ALA A 113 1.89 8.47 8.65
CA ALA A 113 1.33 7.23 9.18
C ALA A 113 2.34 6.07 9.11
N ARG A 114 3.09 5.98 8.00
CA ARG A 114 4.16 5.00 7.81
C ARG A 114 5.36 5.24 8.72
N GLU A 115 5.70 6.50 9.00
CA GLU A 115 6.76 6.86 9.94
C GLU A 115 6.43 6.41 11.36
N GLU A 116 5.19 6.57 11.81
CA GLU A 116 4.76 6.07 13.13
C GLU A 116 4.78 4.53 13.19
N LEU A 117 4.28 3.87 12.14
CA LEU A 117 4.37 2.42 11.99
C LEU A 117 5.83 1.94 12.05
N LEU A 118 6.72 2.58 11.28
CA LEU A 118 8.14 2.28 11.28
C LEU A 118 8.74 2.48 12.65
N ARG A 119 8.49 3.61 13.31
CA ARG A 119 9.03 3.88 14.65
C ARG A 119 8.70 2.76 15.61
N GLN A 120 7.45 2.29 15.64
CA GLN A 120 7.08 1.17 16.49
C GLN A 120 7.78 -0.13 16.09
N LEU A 121 7.79 -0.47 14.79
CA LEU A 121 8.47 -1.69 14.33
C LEU A 121 9.98 -1.65 14.60
N TYR A 122 10.62 -0.49 14.46
CA TYR A 122 12.01 -0.30 14.84
C TYR A 122 12.21 -0.59 16.33
N LEU A 123 11.36 -0.09 17.22
CA LEU A 123 11.44 -0.35 18.66
C LEU A 123 11.21 -1.83 18.98
N ASP A 124 10.19 -2.45 18.40
CA ASP A 124 9.83 -3.86 18.61
C ASP A 124 10.97 -4.78 18.13
N VAL A 125 11.47 -4.56 16.90
CA VAL A 125 12.58 -5.33 16.33
C VAL A 125 13.89 -5.06 17.07
N SER A 126 14.14 -3.83 17.52
CA SER A 126 15.31 -3.51 18.35
C SER A 126 15.28 -4.32 19.65
N SER A 127 14.15 -4.30 20.35
CA SER A 127 13.95 -5.02 21.60
C SER A 127 14.11 -6.54 21.42
N GLU A 128 13.51 -7.11 20.36
CA GLU A 128 13.65 -8.53 20.04
C GLU A 128 15.08 -8.91 19.66
N THR A 129 15.72 -8.13 18.78
CA THR A 129 17.10 -8.37 18.33
C THR A 129 18.04 -8.34 19.53
N ILE A 130 17.93 -7.32 20.40
CA ILE A 130 18.71 -7.27 21.64
C ILE A 130 18.43 -8.51 22.51
N ARG A 131 17.18 -8.88 22.77
CA ARG A 131 16.87 -10.07 23.60
C ARG A 131 17.44 -11.37 23.02
N ARG A 132 17.35 -11.55 21.70
CA ARG A 132 17.86 -12.74 21.02
C ARG A 132 19.39 -12.78 21.04
N SER A 133 20.02 -11.65 20.71
CA SER A 133 21.47 -11.57 20.61
C SER A 133 22.18 -11.74 21.94
N PHE A 134 21.48 -11.47 23.04
CA PHE A 134 22.03 -11.48 24.39
C PHE A 134 21.21 -12.41 25.29
N LYS A 135 21.20 -13.71 24.95
CA LYS A 135 20.44 -14.81 25.59
C LYS A 135 20.71 -15.11 27.08
N SER A 136 21.47 -14.29 27.81
CA SER A 136 21.87 -14.63 29.19
C SER A 136 21.03 -13.92 30.27
N ASN A 137 20.86 -14.59 31.41
CA ASN A 137 20.35 -14.07 32.69
C ASN A 137 21.20 -12.89 33.27
N GLN A 138 22.04 -12.23 32.47
CA GLN A 138 22.89 -11.10 32.84
C GLN A 138 22.63 -9.86 31.97
N LEU A 139 21.50 -9.79 31.25
CA LEU A 139 21.04 -8.50 30.75
C LEU A 139 20.82 -7.59 31.97
N PRO A 140 21.47 -6.41 32.06
CA PRO A 140 21.14 -5.45 33.10
C PRO A 140 19.65 -5.13 33.00
N GLU A 141 18.94 -5.12 34.13
CA GLU A 141 17.53 -4.71 34.13
C GLU A 141 17.43 -3.30 33.57
N PHE A 142 16.66 -3.15 32.49
CA PHE A 142 16.38 -1.85 31.89
C PHE A 142 15.14 -1.28 32.55
N SER A 143 15.18 -0.01 32.93
CA SER A 143 13.97 0.67 33.37
C SER A 143 13.00 0.81 32.18
N PRO A 144 11.69 0.85 32.40
CA PRO A 144 10.71 1.18 31.37
C PRO A 144 11.03 2.50 30.65
N GLU A 145 11.64 3.50 31.32
CA GLU A 145 12.07 4.74 30.67
C GLU A 145 13.32 4.56 29.78
N GLU A 146 14.29 3.73 30.17
CA GLU A 146 15.45 3.41 29.32
C GLU A 146 15.02 2.72 28.02
N MET A 147 14.01 1.86 28.09
CA MET A 147 13.40 1.18 26.93
C MET A 147 12.61 2.11 26.01
N GLN A 148 12.08 3.22 26.55
CA GLN A 148 11.32 4.22 25.78
C GLN A 148 12.21 5.34 25.22
N SER A 149 13.48 5.38 25.59
CA SER A 149 14.41 6.41 25.13
C SER A 149 14.86 6.19 23.68
N SER A 150 14.97 7.27 22.91
CA SER A 150 15.50 7.24 21.54
C SER A 150 16.97 6.78 21.44
N ASN A 151 17.66 6.65 22.58
CA ASN A 151 19.06 6.22 22.66
C ASN A 151 19.24 4.89 23.42
N MET A 152 18.17 4.10 23.56
CA MET A 152 18.18 2.77 24.19
C MET A 152 19.32 1.90 23.64
N LEU A 153 19.47 1.84 22.31
CA LEU A 153 20.50 1.03 21.64
C LEU A 153 21.92 1.45 22.05
N GLY A 154 22.18 2.74 22.20
CA GLY A 154 23.47 3.26 22.63
C GLY A 154 23.81 2.83 24.06
N ALA A 155 22.87 3.02 24.99
CA ALA A 155 23.03 2.66 26.40
C ALA A 155 23.18 1.15 26.62
N VAL A 156 22.42 0.35 25.87
CA VAL A 156 22.50 -1.12 25.85
C VAL A 156 23.88 -1.57 25.36
N LEU A 157 24.34 -1.04 24.23
CA LEU A 157 25.66 -1.38 23.67
C LEU A 157 26.82 -0.96 24.58
N ASP A 158 26.71 0.17 25.27
CA ASP A 158 27.71 0.62 26.24
C ASP A 158 27.85 -0.34 27.43
N LYS A 159 26.72 -0.79 28.00
CA LYS A 159 26.73 -1.80 29.08
C LYS A 159 27.24 -3.17 28.58
N LEU A 160 26.99 -3.53 27.32
CA LEU A 160 27.34 -4.84 26.75
C LEU A 160 28.78 -4.97 26.26
N VAL A 161 29.34 -3.93 25.65
CA VAL A 161 30.76 -3.93 25.23
C VAL A 161 31.69 -4.02 26.44
N ALA A 162 31.22 -3.55 27.60
CA ALA A 162 31.89 -3.69 28.89
C ALA A 162 31.82 -5.11 29.49
N LEU A 163 30.87 -5.96 29.06
CA LEU A 163 30.69 -7.35 29.53
C LEU A 163 31.46 -8.40 28.68
N SER A 164 32.20 -7.95 27.68
CA SER A 164 33.21 -8.60 26.80
C SER A 164 33.00 -10.00 26.19
N ASP A 165 32.17 -10.92 26.71
CA ASP A 165 32.12 -12.32 26.23
C ASP A 165 30.69 -12.88 26.05
N ALA A 166 29.64 -12.07 26.19
CA ALA A 166 28.26 -12.55 26.25
C ALA A 166 27.57 -12.78 24.87
N VAL A 167 28.21 -12.41 23.76
CA VAL A 167 27.61 -12.58 22.41
C VAL A 167 28.11 -13.86 21.77
N ILE A 168 27.17 -14.73 21.41
CA ILE A 168 27.46 -16.02 20.80
C ILE A 168 27.89 -15.78 19.33
N ASN A 169 28.93 -16.49 18.86
CA ASN A 169 29.43 -16.38 17.47
C ASN A 169 28.32 -16.56 16.42
N GLU A 170 27.39 -17.49 16.66
CA GLU A 170 26.21 -17.74 15.80
C GLU A 170 25.35 -16.48 15.61
N GLU A 171 25.21 -15.66 16.65
CA GLU A 171 24.44 -14.42 16.56
C GLU A 171 25.20 -13.33 15.80
N LEU A 172 26.52 -13.24 16.00
CA LEU A 172 27.36 -12.33 15.22
C LEU A 172 27.24 -12.67 13.73
N GLU A 173 27.26 -13.97 13.38
CA GLU A 173 27.02 -14.44 12.02
C GLU A 173 25.60 -14.11 11.51
N GLU A 174 24.54 -14.29 12.31
CA GLU A 174 23.16 -13.89 11.95
C GLU A 174 23.08 -12.38 11.67
N LEU A 175 23.82 -11.57 12.42
CA LEU A 175 23.92 -10.12 12.24
C LEU A 175 24.87 -9.71 11.10
N GLY A 176 25.54 -10.66 10.43
CA GLY A 176 26.49 -10.40 9.35
C GLY A 176 27.83 -9.84 9.83
N VAL A 177 28.19 -10.07 11.09
CA VAL A 177 29.47 -9.71 11.70
C VAL A 177 30.37 -10.94 11.77
N ASP A 178 31.59 -10.84 11.26
CA ASP A 178 32.58 -11.92 11.38
C ASP A 178 33.03 -12.07 12.86
N PRO A 179 32.85 -13.25 13.48
CA PRO A 179 33.19 -13.43 14.89
C PRO A 179 34.67 -13.24 15.22
N ALA A 180 35.58 -13.62 14.31
CA ALA A 180 37.01 -13.48 14.52
C ALA A 180 37.45 -12.01 14.40
N GLN A 181 36.87 -11.28 13.44
CA GLN A 181 37.07 -9.84 13.30
C GLN A 181 36.51 -9.07 14.49
N TYR A 182 35.38 -9.52 15.04
CA TYR A 182 34.77 -8.93 16.23
C TYR A 182 35.62 -9.17 17.47
N ALA A 183 36.05 -10.41 17.74
CA ALA A 183 36.86 -10.75 18.91
C ALA A 183 38.21 -10.02 18.95
N SER A 184 38.84 -9.82 17.78
CA SER A 184 40.13 -9.14 17.63
C SER A 184 40.04 -7.62 17.62
N ALA A 185 38.85 -7.03 17.59
CA ALA A 185 38.65 -5.59 17.53
C ALA A 185 38.72 -4.93 18.93
N PRO A 186 39.26 -3.69 19.04
CA PRO A 186 39.16 -2.90 20.27
C PRO A 186 37.70 -2.67 20.69
N PRO A 187 37.41 -2.46 21.99
CA PRO A 187 36.05 -2.28 22.50
C PRO A 187 35.22 -1.22 21.72
N THR A 188 35.83 -0.08 21.39
CA THR A 188 35.18 0.99 20.60
C THR A 188 34.78 0.54 19.19
N LYS A 189 35.61 -0.29 18.55
CA LYS A 189 35.35 -0.85 17.22
C LYS A 189 34.32 -1.98 17.28
N ARG A 190 34.32 -2.81 18.33
CA ARG A 190 33.27 -3.80 18.61
C ARG A 190 31.91 -3.13 18.79
N LYS A 191 31.84 -2.05 19.58
CA LYS A 191 30.63 -1.23 19.75
C LYS A 191 30.09 -0.77 18.41
N LEU A 192 30.94 -0.19 17.56
CA LEU A 192 30.54 0.34 16.26
C LEU A 192 30.09 -0.76 15.29
N MET A 193 30.79 -1.90 15.26
CA MET A 193 30.39 -3.07 14.45
C MET A 193 29.01 -3.57 14.85
N MET A 194 28.78 -3.77 16.14
CA MET A 194 27.49 -4.23 16.66
C MET A 194 26.38 -3.20 16.39
N GLN A 195 26.65 -1.92 16.63
CA GLN A 195 25.71 -0.84 16.35
C GLN A 195 25.27 -0.84 14.88
N LYS A 196 26.24 -0.94 13.95
CA LYS A 196 25.95 -0.95 12.51
C LYS A 196 25.14 -2.19 12.13
N ALA A 197 25.56 -3.37 12.59
CA ALA A 197 24.91 -4.63 12.26
C ALA A 197 23.47 -4.70 12.79
N ILE A 198 23.27 -4.37 14.08
CA ILE A 198 21.94 -4.29 14.68
C ILE A 198 21.08 -3.24 13.97
N THR A 199 21.62 -2.04 13.71
CA THR A 199 20.88 -0.98 12.98
C THR A 199 20.46 -1.44 11.58
N GLN A 200 21.34 -2.11 10.85
CA GLN A 200 21.06 -2.61 9.50
C GLN A 200 20.00 -3.72 9.54
N THR A 201 20.09 -4.65 10.51
CA THR A 201 19.10 -5.70 10.71
C THR A 201 17.74 -5.12 11.08
N ILE A 202 17.68 -4.21 12.06
CA ILE A 202 16.44 -3.53 12.45
C ILE A 202 15.86 -2.80 11.24
N SER A 203 16.69 -2.05 10.51
CA SER A 203 16.24 -1.31 9.32
C SER A 203 15.69 -2.24 8.24
N THR A 204 16.36 -3.36 7.98
CA THR A 204 15.94 -4.35 6.98
C THR A 204 14.63 -5.01 7.38
N ARG A 205 14.51 -5.45 8.65
CA ARG A 205 13.31 -6.10 9.19
C ARG A 205 12.13 -5.14 9.24
N ALA A 206 12.29 -3.96 9.83
CA ALA A 206 11.23 -2.95 9.90
C ALA A 206 10.74 -2.53 8.51
N ARG A 207 11.64 -2.41 7.52
CA ARG A 207 11.26 -2.16 6.11
C ARG A 207 10.50 -3.32 5.48
N GLY A 208 10.92 -4.55 5.73
CA GLY A 208 10.17 -5.75 5.33
C GLY A 208 8.79 -5.79 5.99
N ASP A 209 8.69 -5.35 7.24
CA ASP A 209 7.47 -5.42 8.03
C ASP A 209 6.41 -4.39 7.66
N ILE A 210 6.80 -3.28 7.03
CA ILE A 210 5.85 -2.30 6.48
C ILE A 210 5.43 -2.58 5.04
N SER A 211 6.04 -3.57 4.36
CA SER A 211 5.45 -4.08 3.11
C SER A 211 4.02 -4.56 3.36
N GLY A 212 3.16 -4.46 2.35
CA GLY A 212 1.73 -4.78 2.52
C GLY A 212 0.94 -3.79 3.37
N THR A 213 1.46 -2.60 3.63
CA THR A 213 0.67 -1.50 4.20
C THR A 213 -0.39 -1.04 3.19
N MET A 214 -1.65 -1.00 3.61
CA MET A 214 -2.81 -0.56 2.80
C MET A 214 -3.53 0.60 3.49
N THR A 215 -4.16 1.46 2.69
CA THR A 215 -5.02 2.52 3.20
C THR A 215 -6.38 1.96 3.59
N LEU A 216 -6.81 2.19 4.82
CA LEU A 216 -8.13 1.78 5.30
C LEU A 216 -9.17 2.89 5.13
N LYS A 217 -8.86 4.08 5.66
CA LYS A 217 -9.79 5.21 5.77
C LYS A 217 -9.01 6.50 5.59
N SER A 218 -9.68 7.53 5.14
CA SER A 218 -9.18 8.90 5.14
C SER A 218 -10.22 9.84 5.70
N TYR A 219 -9.78 11.01 6.14
CA TYR A 219 -10.62 12.11 6.57
C TYR A 219 -10.13 13.37 5.88
N GLU A 220 -11.07 14.24 5.52
CA GLU A 220 -10.80 15.57 5.00
C GLU A 220 -11.80 16.53 5.66
N ALA A 221 -11.32 17.69 6.09
CA ALA A 221 -12.14 18.69 6.74
C ALA A 221 -11.64 20.10 6.43
N THR A 222 -12.55 21.07 6.42
CA THR A 222 -12.24 22.49 6.20
C THR A 222 -12.77 23.33 7.36
N ASP A 223 -11.90 24.15 7.95
CA ASP A 223 -12.24 25.02 9.07
C ASP A 223 -12.96 26.31 8.64
N ASP A 224 -13.45 27.05 9.63
CA ASP A 224 -14.13 28.34 9.45
C ASP A 224 -13.25 29.41 8.77
N GLU A 225 -11.93 29.29 8.87
CA GLU A 225 -10.96 30.18 8.21
C GLU A 225 -10.64 29.75 6.77
N GLY A 226 -11.18 28.62 6.32
CA GLY A 226 -10.99 28.04 5.00
C GLY A 226 -9.67 27.28 4.84
N ASN A 227 -8.98 26.92 5.92
CA ASN A 227 -7.87 25.97 5.87
C ASN A 227 -8.43 24.54 5.83
N THR A 228 -7.76 23.69 5.06
CA THR A 228 -8.19 22.29 4.87
C THR A 228 -7.10 21.37 5.39
N ALA A 229 -7.51 20.29 6.06
CA ALA A 229 -6.62 19.25 6.55
C ALA A 229 -7.11 17.87 6.09
N VAL A 230 -6.17 16.94 5.99
CA VAL A 230 -6.45 15.53 5.67
C VAL A 230 -5.76 14.61 6.66
N ALA A 231 -6.39 13.48 6.94
CA ALA A 231 -5.77 12.37 7.66
C ALA A 231 -5.92 11.07 6.88
N VAL A 232 -4.91 10.22 6.93
CA VAL A 232 -4.89 8.90 6.28
C VAL A 232 -4.62 7.85 7.34
N VAL A 233 -5.47 6.83 7.38
CA VAL A 233 -5.32 5.65 8.24
C VAL A 233 -4.83 4.48 7.41
N ILE A 234 -3.72 3.90 7.82
CA ILE A 234 -3.14 2.70 7.21
C ILE A 234 -3.25 1.49 8.13
N ALA A 235 -3.20 0.30 7.54
CA ALA A 235 -2.98 -0.93 8.27
C ALA A 235 -2.03 -1.88 7.55
N THR A 236 -1.31 -2.68 8.33
CA THR A 236 -0.54 -3.83 7.85
C THR A 236 -0.74 -5.04 8.77
N SER A 237 -0.59 -6.23 8.21
CA SER A 237 -0.64 -7.49 8.94
C SER A 237 0.27 -8.52 8.28
N ASN A 238 0.64 -9.57 9.03
CA ASN A 238 1.41 -10.68 8.47
C ASN A 238 0.63 -11.40 7.36
N LYS A 239 -0.70 -11.47 7.45
CA LYS A 239 -1.53 -12.07 6.38
C LYS A 239 -1.45 -11.24 5.10
N MET A 240 -1.51 -9.92 5.18
CA MET A 240 -1.39 -9.04 4.01
C MET A 240 0.02 -9.13 3.39
N LYS A 241 1.06 -9.15 4.22
CA LYS A 241 2.45 -9.37 3.79
C LYS A 241 2.60 -10.69 3.02
N ASN A 242 2.10 -11.78 3.59
CA ASN A 242 2.15 -13.10 2.96
C ASN A 242 1.35 -13.13 1.66
N MET A 243 0.17 -12.52 1.63
CA MET A 243 -0.66 -12.42 0.44
C MET A 243 0.04 -11.71 -0.72
N LEU A 244 0.71 -10.57 -0.47
CA LEU A 244 1.51 -9.90 -1.52
C LEU A 244 2.74 -10.71 -1.93
N ALA A 245 3.37 -11.42 -0.99
CA ALA A 245 4.45 -12.34 -1.31
C ALA A 245 3.98 -13.47 -2.23
N ASP A 246 2.78 -14.02 -2.00
CA ASP A 246 2.15 -15.05 -2.81
C ASP A 246 1.77 -14.53 -4.20
N PHE A 247 1.31 -13.28 -4.32
CA PHE A 247 1.04 -12.64 -5.62
C PHE A 247 2.27 -12.66 -6.52
N ARG A 248 3.43 -12.31 -5.95
CA ARG A 248 4.72 -12.32 -6.64
C ARG A 248 5.17 -13.74 -7.01
N GLN A 249 5.07 -14.68 -6.09
CA GLN A 249 5.60 -16.04 -6.29
C GLN A 249 4.70 -16.90 -7.18
N SER A 250 3.39 -16.73 -7.10
CA SER A 250 2.41 -17.54 -7.82
C SER A 250 2.41 -17.32 -9.33
N LYS A 251 2.92 -16.17 -9.82
CA LYS A 251 2.85 -15.78 -11.24
C LYS A 251 1.40 -15.83 -11.77
N GLY A 252 0.46 -15.40 -10.91
CA GLY A 252 -0.97 -15.41 -11.19
C GLY A 252 -1.66 -16.74 -10.92
N ASN A 253 -0.95 -17.81 -10.52
CA ASN A 253 -1.53 -19.09 -10.11
C ASN A 253 -2.18 -19.02 -8.74
N ILE A 254 -3.23 -18.21 -8.66
CA ILE A 254 -4.08 -18.03 -7.50
C ILE A 254 -5.41 -18.71 -7.80
N THR A 255 -5.96 -19.39 -6.80
CA THR A 255 -7.29 -20.00 -6.90
C THR A 255 -8.33 -18.99 -6.42
N PRO A 256 -9.43 -18.75 -7.16
CA PRO A 256 -10.48 -17.85 -6.71
C PRO A 256 -11.16 -18.41 -5.45
N GLN A 257 -11.68 -17.51 -4.62
CA GLN A 257 -12.40 -17.83 -3.39
C GLN A 257 -13.88 -17.44 -3.55
N PRO A 258 -14.78 -18.35 -3.97
CA PRO A 258 -16.17 -18.01 -4.29
C PRO A 258 -16.94 -17.36 -3.14
N ASN A 259 -16.61 -17.69 -1.90
CA ASN A 259 -17.21 -17.08 -0.71
C ASN A 259 -16.80 -15.61 -0.49
N ARG A 260 -15.79 -15.12 -1.22
CA ARG A 260 -15.35 -13.73 -1.23
C ARG A 260 -15.73 -12.98 -2.49
N ALA A 261 -16.44 -13.63 -3.42
CA ALA A 261 -16.94 -12.97 -4.61
C ALA A 261 -17.77 -11.73 -4.26
N LYS A 262 -17.52 -10.63 -4.98
CA LYS A 262 -18.24 -9.37 -4.87
C LYS A 262 -18.79 -8.97 -6.23
N GLN A 263 -19.13 -7.70 -6.40
CA GLN A 263 -19.50 -7.19 -7.71
C GLN A 263 -18.27 -7.06 -8.62
N PRO A 264 -18.44 -7.03 -9.95
CA PRO A 264 -17.36 -6.78 -10.89
C PRO A 264 -16.59 -5.51 -10.53
N ILE A 265 -15.26 -5.54 -10.65
CA ILE A 265 -14.41 -4.42 -10.23
C ILE A 265 -14.76 -3.13 -10.99
N ASN A 266 -15.06 -3.22 -12.29
CA ASN A 266 -15.46 -2.06 -13.07
C ASN A 266 -16.76 -1.42 -12.55
N GLU A 267 -17.74 -2.25 -12.18
CA GLU A 267 -19.00 -1.77 -11.62
C GLU A 267 -18.77 -1.08 -10.26
N TYR A 268 -17.94 -1.66 -9.40
CA TYR A 268 -17.52 -1.01 -8.16
C TYR A 268 -16.89 0.37 -8.39
N LEU A 269 -15.97 0.48 -9.36
CA LEU A 269 -15.28 1.74 -9.66
C LEU A 269 -16.22 2.81 -10.23
N VAL A 270 -17.18 2.41 -11.07
CA VAL A 270 -18.21 3.32 -11.61
C VAL A 270 -19.14 3.82 -10.52
N GLN A 271 -19.68 2.92 -9.70
CA GLN A 271 -20.61 3.27 -8.61
C GLN A 271 -19.96 4.22 -7.59
N ASN A 272 -18.66 4.06 -7.34
CA ASN A 272 -17.93 4.83 -6.33
C ASN A 272 -17.13 5.98 -6.91
N LYS A 273 -17.30 6.33 -8.19
CA LYS A 273 -16.49 7.31 -8.93
C LYS A 273 -16.22 8.59 -8.14
N GLU A 274 -17.25 9.20 -7.56
CA GLU A 274 -17.14 10.46 -6.82
C GLU A 274 -16.31 10.33 -5.53
N ASN A 275 -16.29 9.14 -4.93
CA ASN A 275 -15.58 8.88 -3.68
C ASN A 275 -14.14 8.39 -3.89
N LEU A 276 -13.74 8.09 -5.13
CA LEU A 276 -12.38 7.62 -5.43
C LEU A 276 -11.31 8.68 -5.14
N MET A 277 -11.67 9.98 -5.18
CA MET A 277 -10.74 11.08 -4.89
C MET A 277 -10.24 11.13 -3.43
N PHE A 278 -10.88 10.37 -2.54
CA PHE A 278 -10.46 10.24 -1.14
C PHE A 278 -9.59 9.00 -0.92
N THR A 279 -9.50 8.10 -1.90
CA THR A 279 -8.72 6.87 -1.77
C THR A 279 -7.33 7.06 -2.36
N ILE A 280 -6.31 6.99 -1.49
CA ILE A 280 -4.89 6.99 -1.88
C ILE A 280 -4.23 5.65 -1.55
N GLY A 281 -3.18 5.29 -2.28
CA GLY A 281 -2.39 4.09 -1.99
C GLY A 281 -2.98 2.83 -2.61
N THR A 282 -2.69 1.70 -1.99
CA THR A 282 -3.17 0.39 -2.45
C THR A 282 -4.28 -0.16 -1.58
N LYS A 283 -5.18 -0.93 -2.20
CA LYS A 283 -6.20 -1.76 -1.54
C LYS A 283 -6.30 -3.11 -2.24
N VAL A 284 -6.64 -4.14 -1.47
CA VAL A 284 -7.08 -5.43 -2.02
C VAL A 284 -8.59 -5.38 -2.23
N LEU A 285 -9.03 -5.63 -3.46
CA LEU A 285 -10.43 -5.79 -3.85
C LEU A 285 -10.70 -7.25 -4.19
N TRP A 286 -11.97 -7.65 -4.22
CA TRP A 286 -12.40 -8.98 -4.66
C TRP A 286 -13.31 -8.83 -5.87
N ASP A 287 -13.07 -9.63 -6.91
CA ASP A 287 -13.88 -9.61 -8.13
C ASP A 287 -15.15 -10.49 -8.02
N GLU A 288 -15.89 -10.60 -9.12
CA GLU A 288 -17.11 -11.40 -9.21
C GLU A 288 -16.91 -12.92 -9.10
N LYS A 289 -15.68 -13.40 -9.25
CA LYS A 289 -15.32 -14.81 -9.10
C LYS A 289 -14.67 -15.08 -7.73
N GLY A 290 -14.34 -14.03 -6.99
CA GLY A 290 -13.60 -14.11 -5.73
C GLY A 290 -12.09 -14.20 -5.91
N TYR A 291 -11.54 -13.75 -7.03
CA TYR A 291 -10.11 -13.46 -7.12
C TYR A 291 -9.78 -12.24 -6.29
N PRO A 292 -8.67 -12.27 -5.55
CA PRO A 292 -8.14 -11.06 -4.97
C PRO A 292 -7.41 -10.25 -6.03
N VAL A 293 -7.74 -8.96 -6.09
CA VAL A 293 -7.22 -8.00 -7.05
C VAL A 293 -6.52 -6.91 -6.26
N LEU A 294 -5.28 -6.58 -6.63
CA LEU A 294 -4.62 -5.45 -6.00
C LEU A 294 -4.88 -4.19 -6.82
N ALA A 295 -5.57 -3.24 -6.21
CA ALA A 295 -5.85 -1.94 -6.78
C ALA A 295 -4.91 -0.89 -6.21
N SER A 296 -4.43 -0.01 -7.07
CA SER A 296 -3.66 1.16 -6.72
C SER A 296 -4.33 2.42 -7.23
N PHE A 297 -4.57 3.36 -6.33
CA PHE A 297 -5.29 4.60 -6.59
C PHE A 297 -4.28 5.74 -6.63
N GLY A 298 -4.22 6.43 -7.76
CA GLY A 298 -3.44 7.66 -7.92
C GLY A 298 -4.35 8.81 -8.33
N MET A 299 -3.98 10.01 -7.93
CA MET A 299 -4.73 11.24 -8.18
C MET A 299 -3.77 12.39 -8.48
N ALA A 300 -4.26 13.41 -9.17
CA ALA A 300 -3.59 14.66 -9.47
C ALA A 300 -4.61 15.81 -9.54
N GLY A 301 -4.18 17.03 -9.21
CA GLY A 301 -4.98 18.21 -9.49
C GLY A 301 -5.08 18.47 -10.99
N ASN A 302 -6.17 19.07 -11.44
CA ASN A 302 -6.16 19.78 -12.72
C ASN A 302 -6.01 21.27 -12.43
N ASP A 303 -4.75 21.69 -12.26
CA ASP A 303 -4.41 23.08 -11.98
C ASP A 303 -4.57 23.87 -13.28
N CYS A 304 -5.77 24.41 -13.49
CA CYS A 304 -6.08 25.22 -14.66
C CYS A 304 -6.92 26.43 -14.26
N ASN A 305 -6.85 27.48 -15.09
CA ASN A 305 -7.77 28.59 -14.97
C ASN A 305 -9.13 28.18 -15.56
N PRO A 306 -10.23 28.14 -14.79
CA PRO A 306 -11.52 27.70 -15.30
C PRO A 306 -12.07 28.53 -16.48
N SER A 307 -11.57 29.76 -16.68
CA SER A 307 -11.93 30.59 -17.84
C SER A 307 -11.23 30.18 -19.14
N ASP A 308 -10.18 29.37 -19.06
CA ASP A 308 -9.40 28.87 -20.21
C ASP A 308 -9.66 27.36 -20.37
N TYR A 309 -10.67 27.04 -21.16
CA TYR A 309 -11.11 25.65 -21.35
C TYR A 309 -10.06 24.80 -22.06
N GLU A 310 -9.33 25.36 -23.04
CA GLU A 310 -8.31 24.62 -23.79
C GLU A 310 -7.14 24.24 -22.87
N SER A 311 -6.62 25.20 -22.09
CA SER A 311 -5.60 24.93 -21.07
C SER A 311 -6.06 23.86 -20.05
N CYS A 312 -7.33 23.92 -19.61
CA CYS A 312 -7.89 22.90 -18.71
C CYS A 312 -7.97 21.49 -19.33
N VAL A 313 -8.23 21.39 -20.63
CA VAL A 313 -8.25 20.11 -21.34
C VAL A 313 -6.84 19.55 -21.49
N ASP A 314 -5.88 20.38 -21.87
CA ASP A 314 -4.48 19.96 -22.03
C ASP A 314 -3.86 19.54 -20.69
N ASN A 315 -4.11 20.30 -19.62
CA ASN A 315 -3.65 19.96 -18.28
C ASN A 315 -4.28 18.67 -17.74
N ARG A 316 -5.46 18.28 -18.22
CA ARG A 316 -6.10 17.02 -17.82
C ARG A 316 -5.30 15.80 -18.24
N GLU A 317 -4.69 15.80 -19.42
CA GLU A 317 -3.85 14.69 -19.88
C GLU A 317 -2.61 14.52 -19.01
N PHE A 318 -1.91 15.63 -18.69
CA PHE A 318 -0.78 15.61 -17.75
C PHE A 318 -1.21 15.15 -16.35
N SER A 319 -2.39 15.57 -15.91
CA SER A 319 -2.97 15.14 -14.64
C SER A 319 -3.20 13.63 -14.62
N PHE A 320 -3.68 13.01 -15.71
CA PHE A 320 -3.80 11.56 -15.81
C PHE A 320 -2.44 10.84 -15.84
N ILE A 321 -1.43 11.40 -16.49
CA ILE A 321 -0.07 10.82 -16.47
C ILE A 321 0.51 10.87 -15.04
N SER A 322 0.38 12.01 -14.35
CA SER A 322 0.80 12.18 -12.96
C SER A 322 0.05 11.22 -12.02
N ALA A 323 -1.27 11.10 -12.16
CA ALA A 323 -2.07 10.16 -11.39
C ALA A 323 -1.67 8.70 -11.66
N ARG A 324 -1.38 8.32 -12.91
CA ARG A 324 -0.88 7.00 -13.26
C ARG A 324 0.48 6.71 -12.63
N ASN A 325 1.40 7.68 -12.66
CA ASN A 325 2.71 7.56 -12.01
C ASN A 325 2.57 7.40 -10.49
N SER A 326 1.69 8.18 -9.85
CA SER A 326 1.35 8.04 -8.44
C SER A 326 0.79 6.64 -8.11
N ALA A 327 -0.10 6.10 -8.93
CA ALA A 327 -0.61 4.74 -8.76
C ALA A 327 0.50 3.67 -8.92
N LEU A 328 1.44 3.84 -9.85
CA LEU A 328 2.59 2.93 -9.98
C LEU A 328 3.53 3.02 -8.78
N ALA A 329 3.77 4.23 -8.25
CA ALA A 329 4.54 4.45 -7.03
C ALA A 329 3.91 3.72 -5.83
N ASN A 330 2.60 3.83 -5.67
CA ASN A 330 1.86 3.15 -4.61
C ASN A 330 1.99 1.61 -4.69
N PHE A 331 2.00 1.03 -5.89
CA PHE A 331 2.36 -0.40 -6.04
C PHE A 331 3.80 -0.65 -5.60
N ALA A 332 4.76 0.12 -6.11
CA ALA A 332 6.16 -0.04 -5.74
C ALA A 332 6.36 -0.01 -4.22
N GLU A 333 5.66 0.89 -3.51
CA GLU A 333 5.69 0.98 -2.05
C GLU A 333 5.03 -0.23 -1.39
N ALA A 334 3.85 -0.65 -1.84
CA ALA A 334 3.19 -1.83 -1.27
C ALA A 334 4.06 -3.10 -1.38
N TYR A 335 4.83 -3.23 -2.47
CA TYR A 335 5.63 -4.41 -2.78
C TYR A 335 7.09 -4.37 -2.33
N ASN A 336 7.74 -3.21 -2.46
CA ASN A 336 9.17 -3.02 -2.24
C ASN A 336 9.38 -1.63 -1.65
N LEU A 337 9.21 -1.50 -0.33
CA LEU A 337 9.70 -0.35 0.43
C LEU A 337 11.24 -0.34 0.49
N ARG A 338 11.90 -0.31 -0.66
CA ARG A 338 13.30 0.09 -0.77
C ARG A 338 13.36 1.60 -0.54
N GLY A 339 13.49 1.96 0.74
CA GLY A 339 14.03 3.21 1.27
C GLY A 339 13.83 4.46 0.42
N LYS A 340 12.65 5.08 0.53
CA LYS A 340 12.42 6.45 0.06
C LYS A 340 12.07 7.43 1.20
N VAL A 341 12.15 6.97 2.45
CA VAL A 341 11.88 7.79 3.64
C VAL A 341 12.88 8.95 3.78
N GLU A 342 14.12 8.80 3.30
CA GLU A 342 15.13 9.89 3.33
C GLU A 342 15.08 10.84 2.13
N SER A 343 14.52 10.45 0.97
CA SER A 343 14.62 11.28 -0.25
C SER A 343 13.35 12.06 -0.61
N GLU A 344 12.19 11.70 -0.05
CA GLU A 344 10.93 12.39 -0.36
C GLU A 344 10.59 13.56 0.56
N GLN A 345 11.10 13.61 1.79
CA GLN A 345 10.99 14.81 2.64
C GLN A 345 11.66 16.01 1.97
N THR A 346 12.74 15.79 1.21
CA THR A 346 13.41 16.83 0.40
C THR A 346 12.60 17.15 -0.87
N LYS A 347 12.15 16.14 -1.63
CA LYS A 347 11.36 16.36 -2.86
C LYS A 347 9.96 16.94 -2.61
N GLY A 348 9.31 16.61 -1.50
CA GLY A 348 8.02 17.14 -1.09
C GLY A 348 8.14 18.60 -0.65
N LYS A 349 9.25 18.97 0.02
CA LYS A 349 9.59 20.38 0.26
C LYS A 349 9.92 21.13 -1.02
N ASP A 350 10.67 20.52 -1.93
CA ASP A 350 11.02 21.13 -3.21
C ASP A 350 9.78 21.31 -4.09
N ARG A 351 8.86 20.34 -4.18
CA ARG A 351 7.56 20.50 -4.87
C ARG A 351 6.67 21.52 -4.18
N ARG A 352 6.59 21.53 -2.85
CA ARG A 352 5.81 22.53 -2.10
C ARG A 352 6.35 23.93 -2.36
N LYS A 353 7.69 24.08 -2.47
CA LYS A 353 8.39 25.31 -2.82
C LYS A 353 8.21 25.68 -4.29
N ASP A 354 8.27 24.74 -5.22
CA ASP A 354 7.98 24.96 -6.64
C ASP A 354 6.53 25.41 -6.83
N SER A 355 5.55 24.75 -6.21
CA SER A 355 4.15 25.20 -6.20
C SER A 355 3.94 26.57 -5.55
N THR A 356 4.88 27.04 -4.70
CA THR A 356 4.87 28.43 -4.20
C THR A 356 5.70 29.39 -5.07
N ALA A 357 6.67 28.89 -5.84
CA ALA A 357 7.63 29.69 -6.62
C ALA A 357 7.18 29.92 -8.07
N THR A 358 6.47 28.98 -8.71
CA THR A 358 5.75 29.23 -9.98
C THR A 358 4.70 30.33 -9.86
N LEU A 359 4.40 30.81 -8.64
CA LEU A 359 3.54 31.97 -8.40
C LEU A 359 4.23 33.33 -8.54
N THR A 360 5.57 33.41 -8.61
CA THR A 360 6.29 34.69 -8.49
C THR A 360 7.06 35.18 -9.71
N GLU A 361 7.26 34.39 -10.76
CA GLU A 361 7.96 34.86 -11.95
C GLU A 361 7.13 34.70 -13.22
N ASN A 362 6.69 35.86 -13.73
CA ASN A 362 6.28 36.16 -15.09
C ASN A 362 5.20 35.28 -15.75
N ARG A 363 4.01 35.88 -15.86
CA ARG A 363 3.07 35.59 -16.94
C ARG A 363 3.70 36.02 -18.25
N ASP A 364 4.29 35.08 -18.97
CA ASP A 364 4.21 34.94 -20.43
C ASP A 364 5.32 34.01 -20.93
N THR A 365 4.92 33.04 -21.76
CA THR A 365 5.70 31.98 -22.43
C THR A 365 6.02 30.71 -21.61
N GLU A 366 4.99 29.93 -21.25
CA GLU A 366 5.14 28.48 -21.05
C GLU A 366 5.57 27.87 -22.40
N THR A 367 6.88 27.72 -22.60
CA THR A 367 7.46 27.20 -23.83
C THR A 367 7.50 25.68 -23.79
N VAL A 368 7.27 25.06 -24.95
CA VAL A 368 7.33 23.61 -25.23
C VAL A 368 8.49 22.87 -24.52
N GLU A 369 9.57 23.57 -24.18
CA GLU A 369 10.74 23.08 -23.46
C GLU A 369 10.45 22.63 -22.00
N GLU A 370 9.58 23.34 -21.26
CA GLU A 370 9.15 22.93 -19.92
C GLU A 370 8.27 21.69 -19.96
N THR A 371 7.36 21.61 -20.94
CA THR A 371 6.50 20.45 -21.19
C THR A 371 7.31 19.20 -21.54
N VAL A 372 8.33 19.35 -22.40
CA VAL A 372 9.26 18.26 -22.73
C VAL A 372 10.06 17.82 -21.51
N THR A 373 10.53 18.77 -20.69
CA THR A 373 11.26 18.47 -19.45
C THR A 373 10.39 17.73 -18.44
N LYS A 374 9.13 18.16 -18.26
CA LYS A 374 8.13 17.48 -17.42
C LYS A 374 7.89 16.05 -17.90
N LEU A 375 7.70 15.86 -19.21
CA LEU A 375 7.50 14.54 -19.81
C LEU A 375 8.72 13.61 -19.64
N ILE A 376 9.94 14.13 -19.81
CA ILE A 376 11.19 13.37 -19.57
C ILE A 376 11.26 12.93 -18.11
N ASN A 377 11.00 13.84 -17.16
CA ASN A 377 11.03 13.55 -15.74
C ASN A 377 9.97 12.51 -15.35
N GLU A 378 8.75 12.64 -15.87
CA GLU A 378 7.67 11.67 -15.67
C GLU A 378 8.01 10.30 -16.26
N THR A 379 8.62 10.26 -17.45
CA THR A 379 9.06 9.02 -18.11
C THR A 379 10.16 8.33 -17.30
N GLN A 380 11.14 9.08 -16.79
CA GLN A 380 12.21 8.54 -15.94
C GLN A 380 11.65 8.00 -14.61
N GLN A 381 10.73 8.72 -13.97
CA GLN A 381 10.06 8.27 -12.75
C GLN A 381 9.24 7.01 -13.00
N MET A 382 8.46 6.97 -14.07
CA MET A 382 7.69 5.80 -14.49
C MET A 382 8.61 4.58 -14.72
N SER A 383 9.76 4.78 -15.38
CA SER A 383 10.76 3.73 -15.59
C SER A 383 11.33 3.21 -14.26
N GLN A 384 11.69 4.11 -13.33
CA GLN A 384 12.17 3.73 -11.99
C GLN A 384 11.10 2.97 -11.18
N MET A 385 9.84 3.42 -11.23
CA MET A 385 8.71 2.78 -10.55
C MET A 385 8.37 1.42 -11.16
N THR A 386 8.42 1.31 -12.50
CA THR A 386 8.20 0.05 -13.21
C THR A 386 9.31 -0.96 -12.88
N SER A 387 10.54 -0.49 -12.74
CA SER A 387 11.68 -1.31 -12.29
C SER A 387 11.54 -1.76 -10.84
N SER A 388 10.94 -0.96 -9.96
CA SER A 388 10.71 -1.34 -8.55
C SER A 388 9.54 -2.30 -8.35
N VAL A 389 8.58 -2.37 -9.26
CA VAL A 389 7.53 -3.42 -9.31
C VAL A 389 7.93 -4.66 -10.13
N LYS A 390 9.21 -4.78 -10.53
CA LYS A 390 9.75 -5.91 -11.29
C LYS A 390 9.43 -7.23 -10.59
N GLY A 391 8.50 -7.98 -11.18
CA GLY A 391 7.94 -9.21 -10.60
C GLY A 391 6.43 -9.33 -10.81
N LEU A 392 5.73 -8.19 -10.87
CA LEU A 392 4.30 -8.10 -11.17
C LEU A 392 4.11 -7.75 -12.63
N VAL A 393 3.52 -8.67 -13.36
CA VAL A 393 3.29 -8.58 -14.80
C VAL A 393 1.79 -8.38 -15.05
N GLY A 394 1.43 -7.63 -16.08
CA GLY A 394 0.01 -7.43 -16.39
C GLY A 394 -0.69 -6.47 -15.42
N ILE A 395 0.05 -5.56 -14.78
CA ILE A 395 -0.54 -4.35 -14.21
C ILE A 395 -1.13 -3.53 -15.37
N GLN A 396 -2.38 -3.12 -15.24
CA GLN A 396 -3.11 -2.37 -16.28
C GLN A 396 -3.94 -1.23 -15.68
N THR A 397 -4.18 -0.19 -16.47
CA THR A 397 -5.18 0.83 -16.12
C THR A 397 -6.57 0.20 -16.23
N ALA A 398 -7.33 0.23 -15.14
CA ALA A 398 -8.69 -0.29 -15.11
C ALA A 398 -9.75 0.79 -15.19
N PHE A 399 -9.46 1.97 -14.64
CA PHE A 399 -10.41 3.08 -14.61
C PHE A 399 -9.68 4.41 -14.56
N GLN A 400 -10.23 5.40 -15.26
CA GLN A 400 -9.81 6.80 -15.17
C GLN A 400 -11.04 7.62 -14.83
N TRP A 401 -10.88 8.63 -13.98
CA TRP A 401 -11.99 9.46 -13.55
C TRP A 401 -11.57 10.92 -13.43
N THR A 402 -12.53 11.78 -13.71
CA THR A 402 -12.50 13.22 -13.46
C THR A 402 -13.72 13.55 -12.62
N VAL A 403 -13.49 14.20 -11.49
CA VAL A 403 -14.53 14.59 -10.52
C VAL A 403 -14.21 15.98 -9.98
N LYS A 404 -15.25 16.73 -9.60
CA LYS A 404 -15.07 18.01 -8.91
C LYS A 404 -15.16 17.79 -7.41
N HIS A 405 -14.22 18.37 -6.68
CA HIS A 405 -14.23 18.32 -5.23
C HIS A 405 -15.51 18.99 -4.69
N PRO A 406 -16.27 18.36 -3.77
CA PRO A 406 -17.62 18.80 -3.41
C PRO A 406 -17.72 20.18 -2.77
N ILE A 407 -16.63 20.66 -2.14
CA ILE A 407 -16.59 21.95 -1.46
C ILE A 407 -15.93 23.03 -2.32
N THR A 408 -14.80 22.68 -2.95
CA THR A 408 -13.94 23.66 -3.64
C THR A 408 -14.26 23.77 -5.13
N ASN A 409 -15.07 22.83 -5.66
CA ASN A 409 -15.40 22.70 -7.07
C ASN A 409 -14.18 22.56 -8.01
N ARG A 410 -13.00 22.28 -7.43
CA ARG A 410 -11.75 22.04 -8.15
C ARG A 410 -11.79 20.68 -8.80
N GLU A 411 -11.33 20.60 -10.03
CA GLU A 411 -11.25 19.35 -10.76
C GLU A 411 -10.07 18.52 -10.26
N ILE A 412 -10.34 17.27 -9.91
CA ILE A 412 -9.36 16.27 -9.54
C ILE A 412 -9.49 15.12 -10.54
N ASN A 413 -8.35 14.69 -11.08
CA ASN A 413 -8.27 13.53 -11.95
C ASN A 413 -7.60 12.39 -11.22
N GLY A 414 -7.99 11.17 -11.57
CA GLY A 414 -7.37 10.00 -11.00
C GLY A 414 -7.38 8.79 -11.92
N VAL A 415 -6.49 7.87 -11.58
CA VAL A 415 -6.27 6.63 -12.29
C VAL A 415 -6.26 5.50 -11.28
N VAL A 416 -7.00 4.44 -11.60
CA VAL A 416 -6.97 3.18 -10.87
C VAL A 416 -6.23 2.16 -11.72
N MET A 417 -5.08 1.73 -11.20
CA MET A 417 -4.28 0.67 -11.80
C MET A 417 -4.58 -0.64 -11.05
N LEU A 418 -4.73 -1.74 -11.77
CA LEU A 418 -5.03 -3.05 -11.19
C LEU A 418 -3.96 -4.07 -11.56
N TRP A 419 -3.63 -4.91 -10.60
CA TRP A 419 -3.01 -6.20 -10.81
C TRP A 419 -4.07 -7.29 -10.60
N HIS A 420 -4.24 -8.16 -11.59
CA HIS A 420 -5.23 -9.24 -11.57
C HIS A 420 -4.55 -10.59 -11.88
N PRO A 421 -4.83 -11.69 -11.14
CA PRO A 421 -4.20 -12.98 -11.38
C PRO A 421 -4.39 -13.52 -12.80
N GLU A 422 -5.60 -13.38 -13.37
CA GLU A 422 -5.88 -13.82 -14.75
C GLU A 422 -5.11 -12.97 -15.79
N THR A 423 -4.97 -11.66 -15.59
CA THR A 423 -4.19 -10.76 -16.48
C THR A 423 -2.70 -11.03 -16.39
N GLU A 424 -2.20 -11.33 -15.19
CA GLU A 424 -0.82 -11.74 -14.96
C GLU A 424 -0.50 -13.01 -15.77
N LYS A 425 -1.35 -14.05 -15.69
CA LYS A 425 -1.19 -15.27 -16.48
C LYS A 425 -1.22 -14.99 -17.98
N SER A 426 -2.23 -14.27 -18.46
CA SER A 426 -2.38 -14.00 -19.90
C SER A 426 -1.18 -13.21 -20.45
N THR A 427 -0.70 -12.23 -19.70
CA THR A 427 0.46 -11.41 -20.08
C THR A 427 1.75 -12.23 -20.09
N ARG A 428 1.94 -13.15 -19.14
CA ARG A 428 3.10 -14.07 -19.15
C ARG A 428 3.04 -15.04 -20.33
N SER A 429 1.90 -15.71 -20.55
CA SER A 429 1.71 -16.59 -21.70
C SER A 429 1.99 -15.88 -23.02
N PHE A 430 1.56 -14.62 -23.14
CA PHE A 430 1.83 -13.78 -24.31
C PHE A 430 3.33 -13.51 -24.49
N LYS A 431 4.04 -13.10 -23.42
CA LYS A 431 5.49 -12.86 -23.45
C LYS A 431 6.31 -14.11 -23.78
N GLU A 432 5.85 -15.27 -23.34
CA GLU A 432 6.50 -16.57 -23.58
C GLU A 432 6.15 -17.16 -24.97
N GLY A 433 5.34 -16.48 -25.78
CA GLY A 433 4.97 -16.92 -27.13
C GLY A 433 4.10 -18.18 -27.16
N VAL A 434 3.47 -18.55 -26.03
CA VAL A 434 2.63 -19.74 -25.93
C VAL A 434 1.32 -19.48 -26.66
N LYS A 435 1.21 -19.97 -27.90
CA LYS A 435 -0.08 -20.02 -28.63
C LYS A 435 -1.06 -20.81 -27.78
N ARG A 436 -2.12 -20.14 -27.27
CA ARG A 436 -3.29 -20.83 -26.71
C ARG A 436 -3.75 -21.85 -27.74
N SER A 437 -3.67 -23.15 -27.42
CA SER A 437 -4.25 -24.19 -28.25
C SER A 437 -5.75 -23.90 -28.36
N SER A 438 -6.20 -23.53 -29.54
CA SER A 438 -7.63 -23.42 -29.85
C SER A 438 -8.31 -24.73 -29.46
N PRO A 439 -9.52 -24.69 -28.88
CA PRO A 439 -10.30 -25.90 -28.62
C PRO A 439 -10.44 -26.64 -29.96
N LYS A 440 -10.11 -27.94 -29.99
CA LYS A 440 -10.38 -28.79 -31.15
C LYS A 440 -11.88 -28.73 -31.43
N SER A 441 -12.26 -27.91 -32.40
CA SER A 441 -13.55 -27.98 -33.07
C SER A 441 -13.60 -29.35 -33.75
N THR A 442 -14.32 -30.28 -33.15
CA THR A 442 -14.80 -31.48 -33.83
C THR A 442 -15.75 -31.01 -34.91
N GLY A 443 -15.33 -31.22 -36.16
CA GLY A 443 -15.91 -30.57 -37.32
C GLY A 443 -17.37 -30.90 -37.62
N LYS A 444 -17.95 -30.03 -38.45
CA LYS A 444 -18.77 -30.46 -39.58
C LYS A 444 -18.47 -29.55 -40.77
N ASP A 445 -18.03 -30.21 -41.82
CA ASP A 445 -17.62 -29.68 -43.10
C ASP A 445 -18.88 -29.28 -43.90
N THR A 446 -19.09 -27.98 -44.11
CA THR A 446 -20.05 -27.49 -45.12
C THR A 446 -19.32 -26.52 -46.04
N ARG A 447 -18.88 -27.08 -47.18
CA ARG A 447 -18.41 -26.35 -48.36
C ARG A 447 -19.44 -25.31 -48.80
N TYR A 448 -19.06 -24.04 -48.82
CA TYR A 448 -19.67 -23.03 -49.67
C TYR A 448 -18.62 -22.52 -50.66
N LYS A 449 -18.90 -22.71 -51.95
CA LYS A 449 -18.11 -22.17 -53.06
C LYS A 449 -18.32 -20.66 -53.13
N VAL A 450 -17.23 -19.89 -53.10
CA VAL A 450 -17.24 -18.47 -53.52
C VAL A 450 -16.62 -18.41 -54.91
N GLY A 451 -17.39 -17.90 -55.86
CA GLY A 451 -16.95 -17.56 -57.21
C GLY A 451 -16.17 -16.25 -57.22
N SER A 452 -15.18 -16.21 -58.09
CA SER A 452 -14.17 -15.19 -58.31
C SER A 452 -14.67 -13.92 -59.01
N ASN A 453 -14.00 -12.82 -58.66
CA ASN A 453 -13.62 -11.64 -59.45
C ASN A 453 -14.68 -10.62 -59.91
N GLU A 454 -14.54 -9.41 -59.37
CA GLU A 454 -14.17 -8.14 -60.03
C GLU A 454 -14.05 -7.12 -58.87
N GLY A 455 -12.97 -6.40 -58.56
CA GLY A 455 -11.79 -5.97 -59.29
C GLY A 455 -11.72 -4.44 -59.15
N LEU A 456 -10.70 -3.91 -58.45
CA LEU A 456 -9.96 -2.69 -58.80
C LEU A 456 -8.99 -2.31 -57.66
N ASP A 457 -7.71 -2.61 -57.92
CA ASP A 457 -6.51 -2.03 -57.32
C ASP A 457 -6.39 -0.54 -57.62
N SER A 458 -5.69 0.18 -56.74
CA SER A 458 -4.54 1.09 -56.97
C SER A 458 -4.46 2.08 -55.80
N ASP A 459 -3.45 1.95 -54.94
CA ASP A 459 -2.17 2.71 -54.93
C ASP A 459 -2.32 3.89 -53.93
N ASP A 460 -1.44 4.24 -52.97
CA ASP A 460 0.02 4.23 -52.78
C ASP A 460 0.29 4.14 -51.26
N GLU A 461 1.22 3.35 -50.72
CA GLU A 461 2.69 3.57 -50.62
C GLU A 461 3.13 4.85 -49.85
N ASN A 462 3.60 4.61 -48.62
CA ASN A 462 4.75 5.21 -47.92
C ASN A 462 4.82 6.72 -47.62
N PHE A 463 4.67 7.09 -46.33
CA PHE A 463 5.77 7.57 -45.44
C PHE A 463 5.37 7.51 -43.95
#